data_AF-A0AAE9ACR5-F1
#
_entry.id   AF-A0AAE9ACR5-F1
#
_cell.length_a   1.000
_cell.length_b   1.000
_cell.length_c   1.000
_cell.angle_alpha   90.00
_cell.angle_beta   90.00
_cell.angle_gamma   90.00
#
_symmetry.space_group_name_H-M   'P 1'
#
loop_
_entity.id
_entity.type
_entity.pdbx_description
1 polymer ?
#
loop_
_entity_poly.entity_id
_entity_poly.type
_entity_poly.pdbx_seq_one_letter_code
_entity_poly.pdbx_strand_id
1 'polypeptide(L)'
;MWFVTGMTAYLTDLCGGDMTKNFWVGQFLSGILLSVVRIIMGFADGYLPWMGRRFVLLCSQSLAIVFFGCVIAFLFAGEKGQWYYTAVYLAAFVFTSIVWEPCYLCASELMPTDVRATSTASCSIVGRFANIGASMLSGLKTVYEPGVHMISISLGLTNVIAAYFFLQETKNCSLDKAGTTAAKPAEKANEQEMTDLIDRSIQNEDLEKK
;
A
#
# COMPACT_ATOMS: atom_id res chain seq x y z
N MET A 1 1.97 -1.61 5.73
CA MET A 1 1.31 -1.08 4.52
C MET A 1 2.15 -1.37 3.28
N TRP A 2 2.90 -0.42 2.74
CA TRP A 2 3.61 -0.53 1.45
C TRP A 2 4.47 -1.79 1.26
N PHE A 3 5.28 -2.15 2.25
CA PHE A 3 6.07 -3.38 2.18
C PHE A 3 5.18 -4.63 2.10
N VAL A 4 4.18 -4.73 2.99
CA VAL A 4 3.26 -5.87 3.01
C VAL A 4 2.47 -5.94 1.71
N THR A 5 1.85 -4.83 1.29
CA THR A 5 1.03 -4.77 0.08
C THR A 5 1.87 -5.08 -1.16
N GLY A 6 3.10 -4.56 -1.23
CA GLY A 6 4.10 -4.93 -2.24
C GLY A 6 4.34 -6.43 -2.30
N MET A 7 4.73 -7.01 -1.16
CA MET A 7 5.05 -8.42 -1.05
C MET A 7 3.84 -9.29 -1.41
N THR A 8 2.67 -9.07 -0.81
CA THR A 8 1.49 -9.91 -1.01
C THR A 8 0.94 -9.79 -2.43
N ALA A 9 0.89 -8.58 -3.00
CA ALA A 9 0.37 -8.38 -4.35
C ALA A 9 1.27 -9.05 -5.40
N TYR A 10 2.58 -8.82 -5.32
CA TYR A 10 3.53 -9.36 -6.29
C TYR A 10 3.68 -10.89 -6.17
N LEU A 11 3.66 -11.41 -4.94
CA LEU A 11 3.69 -12.85 -4.70
C LEU A 11 2.47 -13.55 -5.27
N THR A 12 1.28 -12.95 -5.10
CA THR A 12 0.02 -13.48 -5.64
C THR A 12 -0.01 -13.42 -7.17
N ASP A 13 0.58 -12.39 -7.77
CA ASP A 13 0.70 -12.27 -9.23
C ASP A 13 1.60 -13.37 -9.81
N LEU A 14 2.78 -13.58 -9.21
CA LEU A 14 3.74 -14.63 -9.61
C LEU A 14 3.19 -16.06 -9.44
N CYS A 15 2.36 -16.28 -8.42
CA CYS A 15 1.67 -17.55 -8.22
C CYS A 15 0.41 -17.71 -9.08
N GLY A 16 -0.16 -16.61 -9.57
CA GLY A 16 -1.39 -16.62 -10.38
C GLY A 16 -1.22 -17.28 -11.76
N GLY A 17 0.02 -17.41 -12.23
CA GLY A 17 0.32 -18.11 -13.48
C GLY A 17 -0.05 -19.60 -13.48
N ASP A 18 -0.07 -20.24 -12.31
CA ASP A 18 -0.35 -21.68 -12.16
C ASP A 18 -1.81 -21.97 -11.75
N MET A 19 -2.66 -20.94 -11.75
CA MET A 19 -4.04 -21.04 -11.28
C MET A 19 -4.97 -21.74 -12.28
N THR A 20 -4.73 -21.55 -13.58
CA THR A 20 -5.53 -22.14 -14.66
C THR A 20 -4.66 -23.04 -15.55
N LYS A 21 -5.29 -23.95 -16.29
CA LYS A 21 -4.58 -24.82 -17.25
C LYS A 21 -3.88 -24.04 -18.37
N ASN A 22 -4.27 -22.79 -18.61
CA ASN A 22 -3.72 -21.92 -19.63
C ASN A 22 -3.28 -20.59 -18.99
N PHE A 23 -1.96 -20.41 -18.83
CA PHE A 23 -1.34 -19.21 -18.27
C PHE A 23 -1.96 -17.90 -18.80
N TRP A 24 -2.10 -17.79 -20.14
CA TRP A 24 -2.66 -16.62 -20.80
C TRP A 24 -4.09 -16.31 -20.37
N VAL A 25 -4.94 -17.34 -20.23
CA VAL A 25 -6.33 -17.17 -19.82
C VAL A 25 -6.40 -16.67 -18.38
N GLY A 26 -5.54 -17.18 -17.49
CA GLY A 26 -5.44 -16.70 -16.11
C GLY A 26 -5.06 -15.22 -16.03
N GLN A 27 -4.07 -14.80 -16.82
CA GLN A 27 -3.56 -13.42 -16.82
C GLN A 27 -4.52 -12.42 -17.50
N PHE A 28 -5.17 -12.79 -18.59
CA PHE A 28 -6.21 -11.94 -19.19
C PHE A 28 -7.39 -11.76 -18.25
N LEU A 29 -7.81 -12.85 -17.58
CA LEU A 29 -8.94 -12.80 -16.66
C LEU A 29 -8.62 -11.97 -15.41
N SER A 30 -7.42 -12.08 -14.85
CA SER A 30 -6.98 -11.24 -13.73
C SER A 30 -6.90 -9.76 -14.12
N GLY A 31 -6.35 -9.44 -15.30
CA GLY A 31 -6.21 -8.07 -15.79
C GLY A 31 -7.56 -7.39 -16.08
N ILE A 32 -8.48 -8.07 -16.78
CA ILE A 32 -9.81 -7.55 -17.09
C ILE A 32 -10.61 -7.36 -15.80
N LEU A 33 -10.64 -8.37 -14.93
CA LEU A 33 -11.39 -8.32 -13.67
C LEU A 33 -10.88 -7.18 -12.78
N LEU A 34 -9.56 -7.06 -12.64
CA LEU A 34 -8.97 -5.97 -11.85
C LEU A 34 -9.34 -4.60 -12.41
N SER A 35 -9.26 -4.43 -13.74
CA SER A 35 -9.60 -3.16 -14.40
C SER A 35 -11.05 -2.75 -14.14
N VAL A 36 -11.99 -3.68 -14.30
CA VAL A 36 -13.42 -3.43 -14.05
C VAL A 36 -13.66 -3.07 -12.58
N VAL A 37 -13.07 -3.82 -11.65
CA VAL A 37 -13.26 -3.57 -10.22
C VAL A 37 -12.67 -2.23 -9.80
N ARG A 38 -11.51 -1.83 -10.32
CA ARG A 38 -10.92 -0.52 -10.04
C ARG A 38 -11.77 0.63 -10.55
N ILE A 39 -12.36 0.50 -11.75
CA ILE A 39 -13.29 1.51 -12.28
C ILE A 39 -14.49 1.67 -11.34
N ILE A 40 -15.10 0.55 -10.92
CA ILE A 40 -16.24 0.56 -9.99
C ILE A 40 -15.84 1.19 -8.65
N MET A 41 -14.69 0.82 -8.09
CA MET A 41 -14.18 1.38 -6.83
C MET A 41 -13.89 2.88 -6.94
N GLY A 42 -13.36 3.34 -8.07
CA GLY A 42 -13.14 4.77 -8.33
C GLY A 42 -14.42 5.59 -8.33
N PHE A 43 -15.49 5.08 -8.96
CA PHE A 43 -16.81 5.72 -8.88
C PHE A 43 -17.44 5.60 -7.48
N ALA A 44 -17.30 4.46 -6.82
CA ALA A 44 -17.82 4.23 -5.48
C ALA A 44 -17.17 5.18 -4.46
N ASP A 45 -15.87 5.46 -4.58
CA ASP A 45 -15.16 6.40 -3.71
C ASP A 45 -15.70 7.83 -3.83
N GLY A 46 -16.12 8.24 -5.03
CA GLY A 46 -16.74 9.54 -5.29
C GLY A 46 -18.18 9.66 -4.76
N TYR A 47 -18.95 8.57 -4.73
CA TYR A 47 -20.37 8.59 -4.37
C TYR A 47 -20.65 8.22 -2.89
N LEU A 48 -19.75 7.48 -2.23
CA LEU A 48 -19.97 6.98 -0.87
C LEU A 48 -19.19 7.78 0.19
N PRO A 49 -19.82 8.75 0.88
CA PRO A 49 -19.16 9.52 1.95
C PRO A 49 -18.78 8.66 3.16
N TRP A 50 -19.34 7.46 3.30
CA TRP A 50 -19.05 6.53 4.40
C TRP A 50 -17.80 5.64 4.18
N MET A 51 -17.26 5.54 2.95
CA MET A 51 -16.02 4.79 2.68
C MET A 51 -14.78 5.54 3.16
N GLY A 52 -14.47 5.45 4.46
CA GLY A 52 -13.21 5.89 5.06
C GLY A 52 -12.00 5.15 4.46
N ARG A 53 -10.84 5.79 4.41
CA ARG A 53 -9.62 5.19 3.81
C ARG A 53 -9.14 4.00 4.63
N ARG A 54 -9.21 4.11 5.96
CA ARG A 54 -8.91 3.00 6.87
C ARG A 54 -9.97 1.91 6.78
N PHE A 55 -11.25 2.24 6.71
CA PHE A 55 -12.31 1.25 6.51
C PHE A 55 -12.11 0.42 5.23
N VAL A 56 -11.87 1.07 4.09
CA VAL A 56 -11.64 0.37 2.81
C VAL A 56 -10.40 -0.53 2.88
N LEU A 57 -9.32 -0.04 3.50
CA LEU A 57 -8.11 -0.84 3.67
C LEU A 57 -8.34 -2.05 4.59
N LEU A 58 -9.00 -1.85 5.74
CA LEU A 58 -9.29 -2.94 6.67
C LEU A 58 -10.23 -3.98 6.06
N CYS A 59 -11.30 -3.55 5.39
CA CYS A 59 -12.25 -4.47 4.75
C CYS A 59 -11.62 -5.24 3.60
N SER A 60 -10.91 -4.57 2.68
CA SER A 60 -10.26 -5.24 1.55
C SER A 60 -9.17 -6.21 2.00
N GLN A 61 -8.32 -5.80 2.95
CA GLN A 61 -7.26 -6.67 3.47
C GLN A 61 -7.81 -7.85 4.26
N SER A 62 -8.84 -7.66 5.09
CA SER A 62 -9.48 -8.75 5.84
C SER A 62 -10.12 -9.76 4.89
N LEU A 63 -10.80 -9.27 3.86
CA LEU A 63 -11.44 -10.12 2.87
C LEU A 63 -10.41 -10.87 2.02
N ALA A 64 -9.28 -10.24 1.68
CA ALA A 64 -8.15 -10.92 1.03
C ALA A 64 -7.61 -12.07 1.89
N ILE A 65 -7.46 -11.89 3.21
CA ILE A 65 -7.00 -12.96 4.13
C ILE A 65 -7.97 -14.15 4.11
N VAL A 66 -9.28 -13.88 4.16
CA VAL A 66 -10.30 -14.94 4.08
C VAL A 66 -10.18 -15.71 2.77
N PHE A 67 -10.06 -15.01 1.64
CA PHE A 67 -9.91 -15.66 0.34
C PHE A 67 -8.60 -16.46 0.23
N PHE A 68 -7.48 -15.98 0.77
CA PHE A 68 -6.25 -16.78 0.86
C PHE A 68 -6.43 -18.03 1.71
N GLY A 69 -7.19 -17.95 2.81
CA GLY A 69 -7.55 -19.12 3.61
C GLY A 69 -8.33 -20.16 2.80
N CYS A 70 -9.30 -19.71 2.00
CA CYS A 70 -10.04 -20.58 1.08
C CYS A 70 -9.14 -21.18 -0.01
N VAL A 71 -8.21 -20.40 -0.59
CA VAL A 71 -7.22 -20.90 -1.57
C VAL A 71 -6.39 -22.03 -0.96
N ILE A 72 -5.90 -21.86 0.26
CA ILE A 72 -5.14 -22.90 0.98
C ILE A 72 -6.01 -24.15 1.22
N ALA A 73 -7.26 -23.98 1.63
CA ALA A 73 -8.18 -25.10 1.83
C ALA A 73 -8.40 -25.92 0.55
N PHE A 74 -8.59 -25.25 -0.60
CA PHE A 74 -8.71 -25.92 -1.89
C PHE A 74 -7.42 -26.58 -2.37
N LEU A 75 -6.26 -26.00 -2.05
CA LEU A 75 -4.96 -26.59 -2.29
C LEU A 75 -4.78 -27.91 -1.51
N PHE A 76 -5.19 -27.95 -0.24
CA PHE A 76 -5.18 -29.17 0.56
C PHE A 76 -6.20 -30.22 0.07
N ALA A 77 -7.33 -29.78 -0.49
CA ALA A 77 -8.31 -30.66 -1.11
C ALA A 77 -7.87 -31.23 -2.46
N GLY A 78 -6.78 -30.75 -3.05
CA GLY A 78 -6.27 -31.21 -4.35
C GLY A 78 -7.07 -30.71 -5.56
N GLU A 79 -7.96 -29.74 -5.38
CA GLU A 79 -8.87 -29.21 -6.42
C GLU A 79 -8.22 -28.10 -7.28
N LYS A 80 -6.90 -28.17 -7.47
CA LYS A 80 -6.14 -27.16 -8.22
C LYS A 80 -6.55 -27.17 -9.70
N GLY A 81 -6.78 -25.98 -10.26
CA GLY A 81 -7.13 -25.81 -11.67
C GLY A 81 -8.62 -25.99 -11.99
N GLN A 82 -9.46 -26.23 -10.97
CA GLN A 82 -10.91 -26.13 -11.12
C GLN A 82 -11.35 -24.66 -11.26
N TRP A 83 -12.52 -24.45 -11.86
CA TRP A 83 -13.10 -23.12 -12.01
C TRP A 83 -13.33 -22.41 -10.67
N TYR A 84 -13.78 -23.13 -9.64
CA TYR A 84 -14.03 -22.56 -8.31
C TYR A 84 -12.73 -22.12 -7.61
N TYR A 85 -11.65 -22.89 -7.74
CA TYR A 85 -10.32 -22.50 -7.27
C TYR A 85 -9.87 -21.19 -7.93
N THR A 86 -10.02 -21.11 -9.26
CA THR A 86 -9.68 -19.94 -10.06
C THR A 86 -10.46 -18.71 -9.61
N ALA A 87 -11.78 -18.83 -9.40
CA ALA A 87 -12.62 -17.72 -8.96
C ALA A 87 -12.22 -17.17 -7.59
N VAL A 88 -11.92 -18.06 -6.63
CA VAL A 88 -11.54 -17.70 -5.26
C VAL A 88 -10.15 -17.06 -5.22
N TYR A 89 -9.21 -17.56 -6.02
CA TYR A 89 -7.89 -16.98 -6.16
C TYR A 89 -7.94 -15.61 -6.85
N LEU A 90 -8.77 -15.45 -7.90
CA LEU A 90 -9.01 -14.15 -8.52
C LEU A 90 -9.61 -13.14 -7.54
N ALA A 91 -10.52 -13.58 -6.67
CA ALA A 91 -11.04 -12.73 -5.61
C ALA A 91 -9.90 -12.29 -4.66
N ALA A 92 -9.06 -13.21 -4.17
CA ALA A 92 -7.88 -12.87 -3.36
C ALA A 92 -6.97 -11.85 -4.05
N PHE A 93 -6.70 -12.05 -5.34
CA PHE A 93 -5.89 -11.14 -6.16
C PHE A 93 -6.50 -9.74 -6.25
N VAL A 94 -7.79 -9.64 -6.53
CA VAL A 94 -8.51 -8.37 -6.64
C VAL A 94 -8.50 -7.62 -5.30
N PHE A 95 -8.86 -8.29 -4.20
CA PHE A 95 -8.89 -7.63 -2.89
C PHE A 95 -7.51 -7.18 -2.42
N THR A 96 -6.46 -7.97 -2.69
CA THR A 96 -5.07 -7.55 -2.44
C THR A 96 -4.67 -6.34 -3.29
N SER A 97 -5.16 -6.27 -4.53
CA SER A 97 -4.85 -5.18 -5.45
C SER A 97 -5.58 -3.87 -5.11
N ILE A 98 -6.77 -3.96 -4.50
CA ILE A 98 -7.54 -2.80 -4.01
C ILE A 98 -6.81 -2.10 -2.86
N VAL A 99 -6.08 -2.84 -2.02
CA VAL A 99 -5.34 -2.27 -0.86
C VAL A 99 -4.32 -1.21 -1.27
N TRP A 100 -3.83 -1.25 -2.52
CA TRP A 100 -2.90 -0.23 -3.03
C TRP A 100 -3.52 1.16 -3.09
N GLU A 101 -4.79 1.29 -3.48
CA GLU A 101 -5.41 2.59 -3.71
C GLU A 101 -5.49 3.42 -2.42
N PRO A 102 -6.01 2.90 -1.28
CA PRO A 102 -5.93 3.59 0.00
C PRO A 102 -4.49 3.85 0.46
N CYS A 103 -3.52 2.98 0.15
CA CYS A 103 -2.12 3.21 0.53
C CYS A 103 -1.54 4.47 -0.11
N TYR A 104 -1.79 4.67 -1.41
CA TYR A 104 -1.38 5.88 -2.13
C TYR A 104 -2.14 7.11 -1.65
N LEU A 105 -3.46 6.99 -1.44
CA LEU A 105 -4.29 8.10 -0.97
C LEU A 105 -3.91 8.55 0.44
N CYS A 106 -3.77 7.62 1.40
CA CYS A 106 -3.31 7.93 2.75
C CYS A 106 -1.94 8.62 2.76
N ALA A 107 -0.99 8.16 1.93
CA ALA A 107 0.31 8.81 1.82
C ALA A 107 0.20 10.26 1.32
N SER A 108 -0.73 10.52 0.40
CA SER A 108 -0.99 11.88 -0.09
C SER A 108 -1.74 12.76 0.90
N GLU A 109 -2.66 12.20 1.68
CA GLU A 109 -3.49 12.92 2.66
C GLU A 109 -2.75 13.24 3.96
N LEU A 110 -1.80 12.40 4.38
CA LEU A 110 -1.03 12.56 5.63
C LEU A 110 0.17 13.49 5.51
N MET A 111 0.62 13.78 4.29
CA MET A 111 1.87 14.50 4.03
C MET A 111 1.61 15.95 3.60
N PRO A 112 2.36 16.93 4.16
CA PRO A 112 2.32 18.31 3.69
C PRO A 112 2.77 18.40 2.23
N THR A 113 2.26 19.40 1.51
CA THR A 113 2.45 19.56 0.05
C THR A 113 3.92 19.52 -0.38
N ASP A 114 4.82 20.08 0.43
CA ASP A 114 6.23 20.23 0.09
C ASP A 114 6.99 18.89 0.08
N VAL A 115 6.54 17.91 0.86
CA VAL A 115 7.22 16.61 1.01
C VAL A 115 6.38 15.43 0.50
N ARG A 116 5.14 15.68 0.07
CA ARG A 116 4.20 14.65 -0.39
C ARG A 116 4.75 13.77 -1.50
N ALA A 117 5.34 14.38 -2.52
CA ALA A 117 5.92 13.66 -3.65
C ALA A 117 7.10 12.77 -3.20
N THR A 118 8.01 13.35 -2.42
CA THR A 118 9.21 12.65 -1.91
C THR A 118 8.84 11.52 -0.95
N SER A 119 7.85 11.72 -0.07
CA SER A 119 7.39 10.67 0.84
C SER A 119 6.67 9.54 0.11
N THR A 120 5.86 9.85 -0.91
CA THR A 120 5.21 8.80 -1.71
C THR A 120 6.26 8.02 -2.50
N ALA A 121 7.30 8.69 -3.01
CA ALA A 121 8.41 8.05 -3.68
C ALA A 121 9.21 7.12 -2.74
N SER A 122 9.50 7.54 -1.51
CA SER A 122 10.21 6.70 -0.53
C SER A 122 9.38 5.46 -0.16
N CYS A 123 8.07 5.60 0.05
CA CYS A 123 7.17 4.47 0.27
C CYS A 123 7.11 3.51 -0.93
N SER A 124 7.14 4.04 -2.17
CA SER A 124 7.18 3.23 -3.39
C SER A 124 8.48 2.43 -3.51
N ILE A 125 9.63 3.00 -3.13
CA ILE A 125 10.91 2.28 -3.09
C ILE A 125 10.83 1.07 -2.14
N VAL A 126 10.22 1.24 -0.96
CA VAL A 126 10.00 0.14 -0.01
C VAL A 126 9.12 -0.96 -0.64
N GLY A 127 8.07 -0.58 -1.37
CA GLY A 127 7.24 -1.53 -2.13
C GLY A 127 8.04 -2.31 -3.19
N ARG A 128 9.01 -1.67 -3.85
CA ARG A 128 9.87 -2.35 -4.82
C ARG A 128 10.81 -3.36 -4.17
N PHE A 129 11.39 -3.05 -3.01
CA PHE A 129 12.16 -4.03 -2.24
C PHE A 129 11.31 -5.24 -1.84
N ALA A 130 10.04 -5.00 -1.49
CA ALA A 130 9.10 -6.06 -1.19
C ALA A 130 8.81 -6.95 -2.41
N ASN A 131 8.69 -6.37 -3.61
CA ASN A 131 8.50 -7.12 -4.86
C ASN A 131 9.72 -8.02 -5.17
N ILE A 132 10.94 -7.53 -4.95
CA ILE A 132 12.16 -8.34 -5.10
C ILE A 132 12.10 -9.53 -4.12
N GLY A 133 11.77 -9.27 -2.85
CA GLY A 133 11.59 -10.32 -1.85
C GLY A 133 10.51 -11.35 -2.24
N ALA A 134 9.38 -10.89 -2.78
CA ALA A 134 8.31 -11.76 -3.28
C ALA A 134 8.77 -12.63 -4.46
N SER A 135 9.60 -12.12 -5.37
CA SER A 135 10.19 -12.91 -6.45
C SER A 135 11.05 -14.06 -5.90
N MET A 136 11.91 -13.79 -4.91
CA MET A 136 12.70 -14.82 -4.25
C MET A 136 11.82 -15.87 -3.55
N LEU A 137 10.75 -15.40 -2.90
CA LEU A 137 9.82 -16.26 -2.17
C LEU A 137 8.92 -17.09 -3.09
N SER A 138 8.68 -16.63 -4.32
CA SER A 138 7.91 -17.38 -5.32
C SER A 138 8.58 -18.71 -5.69
N GLY A 139 9.90 -18.83 -5.52
CA GLY A 139 10.61 -20.10 -5.66
C GLY A 139 10.14 -21.17 -4.67
N LEU A 140 9.65 -20.77 -3.49
CA LEU A 140 9.12 -21.68 -2.46
C LEU A 140 7.87 -22.43 -2.94
N LYS A 141 7.14 -21.89 -3.94
CA LYS A 141 5.97 -22.56 -4.52
C LYS A 141 6.30 -23.93 -5.12
N THR A 142 7.54 -24.13 -5.56
CA THR A 142 8.00 -25.38 -6.18
C THR A 142 8.16 -26.53 -5.17
N VAL A 143 8.39 -26.19 -3.90
CA VAL A 143 8.58 -27.17 -2.82
C VAL A 143 7.31 -27.29 -1.98
N TYR A 144 6.67 -26.16 -1.66
CA TYR A 144 5.48 -26.11 -0.82
C TYR A 144 4.55 -24.97 -1.23
N GLU A 145 3.68 -25.27 -2.20
CA GLU A 145 2.72 -24.32 -2.79
C GLU A 145 1.81 -23.61 -1.77
N PRO A 146 1.21 -24.29 -0.76
CA PRO A 146 0.40 -23.62 0.25
C PRO A 146 1.20 -22.66 1.14
N GLY A 147 2.52 -22.89 1.28
CA GLY A 147 3.43 -22.08 2.09
C GLY A 147 3.43 -20.61 1.68
N VAL A 148 3.36 -20.36 0.38
CA VAL A 148 3.38 -19.01 -0.17
C VAL A 148 2.13 -18.22 0.26
N HIS A 149 0.96 -18.85 0.23
CA HIS A 149 -0.30 -18.23 0.65
C HIS A 149 -0.39 -18.07 2.18
N MET A 150 0.22 -18.96 2.97
CA MET A 150 0.31 -18.78 4.42
C MET A 150 1.15 -17.55 4.81
N ILE A 151 2.22 -17.27 4.06
CA ILE A 151 3.02 -16.06 4.26
C ILE A 151 2.19 -14.82 3.89
N SER A 152 1.39 -14.88 2.82
CA SER A 152 0.47 -13.78 2.48
C SER A 152 -0.56 -13.51 3.58
N ILE A 153 -1.08 -14.55 4.24
CA ILE A 153 -1.99 -14.41 5.39
C ILE A 153 -1.28 -13.77 6.58
N SER A 154 -0.09 -14.22 6.95
CA SER A 154 0.63 -13.69 8.12
C SER A 154 1.02 -12.22 7.93
N LEU A 155 1.49 -11.86 6.74
CA LEU A 155 1.77 -10.46 6.38
C LEU A 155 0.48 -9.65 6.35
N GLY A 156 -0.57 -10.16 5.71
CA GLY A 156 -1.89 -9.52 5.66
C GLY A 156 -2.46 -9.23 7.04
N LEU A 157 -2.38 -10.18 7.97
CA LEU A 157 -2.83 -10.01 9.35
C LEU A 157 -2.02 -8.95 10.08
N THR A 158 -0.69 -8.96 9.90
CA THR A 158 0.20 -7.92 10.45
C THR A 158 -0.20 -6.54 9.91
N ASN A 159 -0.60 -6.45 8.63
CA ASN A 159 -1.06 -5.21 8.03
C ASN A 159 -2.40 -4.75 8.60
N VAL A 160 -3.36 -5.66 8.84
CA VAL A 160 -4.64 -5.34 9.48
C VAL A 160 -4.43 -4.83 10.90
N ILE A 161 -3.60 -5.52 11.68
CA ILE A 161 -3.29 -5.13 13.07
C ILE A 161 -2.60 -3.77 13.08
N ALA A 162 -1.57 -3.58 12.26
CA ALA A 162 -0.86 -2.31 12.15
C ALA A 162 -1.80 -1.18 11.69
N ALA A 163 -2.67 -1.43 10.72
CA ALA A 163 -3.66 -0.46 10.25
C ALA A 163 -4.69 -0.11 11.34
N TYR A 164 -5.07 -1.08 12.17
CA TYR A 164 -6.04 -0.86 13.24
C TYR A 164 -5.47 0.02 14.38
N PHE A 165 -4.20 -0.17 14.73
CA PHE A 165 -3.57 0.60 15.81
C PHE A 165 -2.95 1.93 15.33
N PHE A 166 -2.29 1.95 14.18
CA PHE A 166 -1.48 3.10 13.75
C PHE A 166 -2.17 4.00 12.71
N LEU A 167 -3.19 3.51 11.99
CA LEU A 167 -3.86 4.33 10.97
C LEU A 167 -4.99 5.14 11.61
N GLN A 168 -4.83 6.45 11.66
CA GLN A 168 -5.95 7.36 11.93
C GLN A 168 -6.85 7.45 10.68
N GLU A 169 -8.16 7.59 10.87
CA GLU A 169 -9.08 7.84 9.75
C GLU A 169 -8.73 9.19 9.11
N THR A 170 -8.20 9.17 7.88
CA THR A 170 -7.80 10.39 7.16
C THR A 170 -8.92 11.03 6.34
N LYS A 171 -10.10 10.40 6.25
CA LYS A 171 -11.20 10.95 5.45
C LYS A 171 -11.65 12.30 6.04
N ASN A 172 -11.50 13.36 5.26
CA ASN A 172 -11.80 14.77 5.57
C ASN A 172 -10.85 15.46 6.57
N CYS A 173 -9.62 14.98 6.77
CA CYS A 173 -8.63 15.78 7.48
C CYS A 173 -8.24 16.99 6.61
N SER A 174 -8.56 18.20 7.06
CA SER A 174 -8.15 19.44 6.37
C SER A 174 -6.64 19.44 6.18
N LEU A 175 -6.18 19.74 4.96
CA LEU A 175 -4.77 19.86 4.59
C LEU A 175 -3.99 20.79 5.53
N ASP A 176 -4.66 21.76 6.16
CA ASP A 176 -4.07 22.67 7.15
C ASP A 176 -3.63 21.98 8.46
N LYS A 177 -4.19 20.80 8.77
CA LYS A 177 -3.83 20.00 9.96
C LYS A 177 -2.73 18.97 9.70
N ALA A 178 -2.47 18.63 8.43
CA ALA A 178 -1.40 17.73 8.01
C ALA A 178 -0.04 18.46 8.05
N GLY A 179 0.40 18.79 9.27
CA GLY A 179 1.66 19.51 9.53
C GLY A 179 1.69 20.20 10.90
N THR A 180 0.54 20.56 11.47
CA THR A 180 0.51 21.42 12.68
C THR A 180 0.85 20.70 13.98
N THR A 181 0.82 19.36 14.02
CA THR A 181 1.17 18.62 15.26
C THR A 181 2.65 18.23 15.33
N ALA A 182 3.44 18.44 14.27
CA ALA A 182 4.89 18.17 14.24
C ALA A 182 5.76 19.38 13.84
N ALA A 183 5.17 20.52 13.46
CA ALA A 183 5.89 21.73 13.09
C ALA A 183 5.97 22.75 14.24
N LYS A 184 6.56 22.39 15.38
CA LYS A 184 7.16 23.34 16.34
C LYS A 184 8.32 22.63 17.02
N PRO A 185 9.52 22.60 16.39
CA PRO A 185 10.46 23.72 16.57
C PRO A 185 11.35 24.08 15.36
N ALA A 186 11.13 23.53 14.16
CA ALA A 186 12.05 23.72 13.02
C ALA A 186 11.89 25.07 12.29
N GLU A 187 10.68 25.61 12.21
CA GLU A 187 10.41 26.88 11.51
C GLU A 187 10.99 28.10 12.26
N LYS A 188 10.97 28.06 13.59
CA LYS A 188 11.58 29.11 14.43
C LYS A 188 13.11 29.09 14.40
N ALA A 189 13.73 27.93 14.21
CA ALA A 189 15.18 27.81 14.13
C ALA A 189 15.72 28.46 12.84
N ASN A 190 15.04 28.23 11.71
CA ASN A 190 15.46 28.76 10.41
C ASN A 190 15.23 30.28 10.28
N GLU A 191 14.16 30.80 10.91
CA GLU A 191 13.88 32.24 10.92
C GLU A 191 14.87 32.99 11.83
N GLN A 192 15.25 32.43 12.97
CA GLN A 192 16.30 33.00 13.84
C GLN A 192 17.68 32.94 13.18
N GLU A 193 18.04 31.83 12.52
CA GLU A 193 19.34 31.68 11.86
C GLU A 193 19.48 32.63 10.66
N MET A 194 18.39 32.86 9.91
CA MET A 194 18.37 33.85 8.82
C MET A 194 18.46 35.29 9.33
N THR A 195 17.83 35.60 10.47
CA THR A 195 17.90 36.93 11.08
C THR A 195 19.31 37.23 11.61
N ASP A 196 19.96 36.25 12.26
CA ASP A 196 21.34 36.38 12.75
C ASP A 196 22.37 36.55 11.60
N LEU A 197 22.13 35.91 10.45
CA LEU A 197 22.98 36.08 9.27
C LEU A 197 22.81 37.46 8.62
N ILE A 198 21.59 37.99 8.59
CA ILE A 198 21.31 39.35 8.11
C ILE A 198 21.98 40.38 9.03
N ASP A 199 21.84 40.24 10.35
CA ASP A 199 22.42 41.19 11.32
C ASP A 199 23.95 41.19 11.28
N ARG A 200 24.58 40.01 11.13
CA ARG A 200 26.03 39.90 10.91
C ARG A 200 26.49 40.52 9.59
N SER A 201 25.68 40.41 8.53
CA SER A 201 26.02 41.01 7.24
C SER A 201 26.00 42.53 7.29
N ILE A 202 25.02 43.11 7.99
CA ILE A 202 24.90 44.57 8.21
C ILE A 202 26.07 45.06 9.07
N GLN A 203 26.41 44.34 10.15
CA GLN A 203 27.50 44.73 11.05
C GLN A 203 28.89 44.66 10.37
N ASN A 204 29.08 43.75 9.42
CA ASN A 204 30.31 43.67 8.63
C ASN A 204 30.39 44.78 7.57
N GLU A 205 29.26 45.18 6.97
CA GLU A 205 29.21 46.29 6.00
C GLU A 205 29.47 47.66 6.66
N ASP A 206 29.09 47.82 7.94
CA ASP A 206 29.40 49.03 8.73
C ASP A 206 30.87 49.08 9.21
N LEU A 207 31.55 47.94 9.29
CA LEU A 207 32.99 47.87 9.63
C LEU A 207 33.88 48.17 8.42
N GLU A 208 33.44 47.86 7.19
CA GLU A 208 34.17 48.21 5.96
C GLU A 208 34.05 49.69 5.55
N LYS A 209 33.10 50.44 6.14
CA LYS A 209 32.88 51.87 5.87
C LYS A 209 33.58 52.83 6.86
N LYS A 210 34.43 52.33 7.76
CA LYS A 210 35.29 53.11 8.67
C LYS A 210 36.76 52.97 8.31
#